data_AF-A0A1F3VHN2-F1
#
_entry.id   AF-A0A1F3VHN2-F1
#
_cell.length_a   1.000
_cell.length_b   1.000
_cell.length_c   1.000
_cell.angle_alpha   90.00
_cell.angle_beta   90.00
_cell.angle_gamma   90.00
#
_symmetry.space_group_name_H-M   'P 1'
#
loop_
_entity.id
_entity.type
_entity.pdbx_description
1 polymer ?
#
loop_
_entity_poly.entity_id
_entity_poly.type
_entity_poly.pdbx_seq_one_letter_code
_entity_poly.pdbx_strand_id
1 'polypeptide(L)'
;MKYQMAIGFYFLIVLAGLFVGKRHGDFCFSLYEKIKAKLFYFWRQRMGQSVVACGDSFVVIINQITFSIGGDYSLIPGNGGGDIPQYKFYTDILKKLIYYAKLYGGNFKESLSQLKKGVIKDIQFERALRKEVEGAYLQFFFISLITWFFVYMVGQSVEVKLSMLSKIFMLAMQLSGALFFALFYQRLQQLTFAPFWKFFNTIFIFQSLIGVGLSQKEIIHHAESSALTEDQRQRKFLSYLVLRLESLIFNWQRSGQPIGTELAEIQEELWFNVGQESIQFLKKLNIIKFLVVVLFYLSTYFFYLANLFSAFLIE
;
A
#
# COMPACT_ATOMS: atom_id res chain seq x y z
N MET A 1 -0.96 1.36 -16.23
CA MET A 1 -0.51 0.36 -17.23
C MET A 1 0.96 0.51 -17.65
N LYS A 2 1.52 1.70 -17.96
CA LYS A 2 2.94 1.89 -18.38
C LYS A 2 4.02 1.47 -17.35
N TYR A 3 3.66 1.19 -16.09
CA TYR A 3 4.57 0.99 -14.96
C TYR A 3 4.87 -0.48 -14.61
N GLN A 4 4.10 -1.44 -15.15
CA GLN A 4 4.28 -2.86 -14.85
C GLN A 4 5.30 -3.56 -15.76
N MET A 5 5.54 -3.01 -16.96
CA MET A 5 6.69 -3.40 -17.79
C MET A 5 8.02 -3.06 -17.11
N ALA A 6 8.13 -1.95 -16.37
CA ALA A 6 9.41 -1.46 -15.85
C ALA A 6 10.07 -2.39 -14.81
N ILE A 7 9.30 -3.17 -14.03
CA ILE A 7 9.86 -4.08 -13.01
C ILE A 7 10.43 -5.35 -13.66
N GLY A 8 9.70 -5.95 -14.62
CA GLY A 8 10.22 -7.05 -15.44
C GLY A 8 11.37 -6.59 -16.35
N PHE A 9 11.30 -5.38 -16.88
CA PHE A 9 12.32 -4.77 -17.73
C PHE A 9 13.58 -4.41 -16.95
N TYR A 10 13.49 -4.01 -15.67
CA TYR A 10 14.67 -3.76 -14.83
C TYR A 10 15.46 -5.04 -14.57
N PHE A 11 14.76 -6.15 -14.30
CA PHE A 11 15.42 -7.45 -14.13
C PHE A 11 16.01 -7.97 -15.44
N LEU A 12 15.32 -7.76 -16.56
CA LEU A 12 15.81 -8.04 -17.92
C LEU A 12 17.01 -7.16 -18.31
N ILE A 13 17.04 -5.87 -17.96
CA ILE A 13 18.16 -4.96 -18.24
C ILE A 13 19.37 -5.29 -17.37
N VAL A 14 19.18 -5.63 -16.09
CA VAL A 14 20.29 -6.04 -15.22
C VAL A 14 20.90 -7.35 -15.73
N LEU A 15 20.07 -8.30 -16.18
CA LEU A 15 20.53 -9.54 -16.80
C LEU A 15 21.16 -9.33 -18.18
N ALA A 16 20.58 -8.46 -19.02
CA ALA A 16 21.13 -8.11 -20.32
C ALA A 16 22.45 -7.31 -20.18
N GLY A 17 22.58 -6.46 -19.17
CA GLY A 17 23.81 -5.71 -18.87
C GLY A 17 24.94 -6.59 -18.36
N LEU A 18 24.63 -7.72 -17.72
CA LEU A 18 25.62 -8.76 -17.37
C LEU A 18 26.04 -9.61 -18.60
N PHE A 19 25.21 -9.67 -19.65
CA PHE A 19 25.45 -10.51 -20.83
C PHE A 19 25.95 -9.76 -22.08
N VAL A 20 25.70 -8.46 -22.21
CA VAL A 20 26.10 -7.66 -23.38
C VAL A 20 27.49 -7.09 -23.16
N GLY A 21 28.48 -7.74 -23.78
CA GLY A 21 29.88 -7.34 -23.74
C GLY A 21 30.15 -5.90 -24.24
N LYS A 22 31.13 -5.28 -23.57
CA LYS A 22 31.90 -4.02 -23.71
C LYS A 22 31.75 -3.03 -24.89
N ARG A 23 31.01 -3.28 -25.98
CA ARG A 23 31.04 -2.42 -27.19
C ARG A 23 29.91 -1.39 -27.37
N HIS A 24 28.87 -1.41 -26.53
CA HIS A 24 27.78 -0.41 -26.54
C HIS A 24 27.49 0.16 -25.13
N GLY A 25 28.54 0.34 -24.33
CA GLY A 25 28.46 0.66 -22.90
C GLY A 25 27.73 1.98 -22.58
N ASP A 26 28.00 3.05 -23.31
CA ASP A 26 27.68 4.40 -22.79
C ASP A 26 26.19 4.76 -22.87
N PHE A 27 25.50 4.33 -23.95
CA PHE A 27 24.07 4.59 -24.10
C PHE A 27 23.22 3.71 -23.17
N CYS A 28 23.56 2.42 -23.08
CA CYS A 28 22.87 1.49 -22.18
C CYS A 28 23.09 1.85 -20.71
N PHE A 29 24.29 2.33 -20.35
CA PHE A 29 24.60 2.74 -18.98
C PHE A 29 23.84 4.01 -18.55
N SER A 30 23.73 5.01 -19.43
CA SER A 30 22.95 6.25 -19.17
C SER A 30 21.45 5.97 -18.99
N LEU A 31 20.88 5.11 -19.84
CA LEU A 31 19.47 4.71 -19.72
C LEU A 31 19.23 3.85 -18.47
N TYR A 32 20.17 2.95 -18.15
CA TYR A 32 20.15 2.15 -16.94
C TYR A 32 20.19 3.01 -15.68
N GLU A 33 21.11 3.97 -15.57
CA GLU A 33 21.22 4.85 -14.40
C GLU A 33 19.98 5.76 -14.23
N LYS A 34 19.39 6.27 -15.32
CA LYS A 34 18.13 7.02 -15.25
C LYS A 34 16.96 6.15 -14.81
N ILE A 35 16.84 4.92 -15.32
CA ILE A 35 15.78 3.98 -14.95
C ILE A 35 15.97 3.49 -13.51
N LYS A 36 17.22 3.21 -13.10
CA LYS A 36 17.62 2.82 -11.74
C LYS A 36 17.34 3.93 -10.74
N ALA A 37 17.74 5.17 -10.99
CA ALA A 37 17.46 6.27 -10.07
C ALA A 37 15.95 6.49 -9.88
N LYS A 38 15.16 6.41 -10.97
CA LYS A 38 13.70 6.57 -10.92
C LYS A 38 12.99 5.39 -10.25
N LEU A 39 13.42 4.16 -10.55
CA LEU A 39 12.91 2.95 -9.91
C LEU A 39 13.32 2.88 -8.45
N PHE A 40 14.58 3.18 -8.10
CA PHE A 40 15.07 3.15 -6.73
C PHE A 40 14.39 4.21 -5.86
N TYR A 41 14.21 5.43 -6.36
CA TYR A 41 13.44 6.46 -5.67
C TYR A 41 11.98 6.03 -5.48
N PHE A 42 11.35 5.46 -6.51
CA PHE A 42 9.97 4.98 -6.45
C PHE A 42 9.80 3.74 -5.55
N TRP A 43 10.76 2.81 -5.57
CA TRP A 43 10.79 1.61 -4.75
C TRP A 43 11.06 1.99 -3.30
N ARG A 44 11.89 3.00 -3.03
CA ARG A 44 12.12 3.56 -1.68
C ARG A 44 10.89 4.32 -1.14
N GLN A 45 10.13 5.01 -2.00
CA GLN A 45 8.84 5.59 -1.61
C GLN A 45 7.72 4.55 -1.41
N ARG A 46 7.84 3.34 -1.98
CA ARG A 46 6.74 2.37 -2.06
C ARG A 46 6.96 1.08 -1.25
N MET A 47 8.20 0.72 -0.95
CA MET A 47 8.54 -0.27 0.07
C MET A 47 8.33 0.40 1.41
N GLY A 48 7.34 -0.09 2.17
CA GLY A 48 6.71 0.57 3.31
C GLY A 48 7.61 0.97 4.49
N GLN A 49 8.93 0.85 4.38
CA GLN A 49 9.88 1.44 5.33
C GLN A 49 9.75 2.97 5.38
N SER A 50 9.50 3.63 4.25
CA SER A 50 9.14 5.06 4.23
C SER A 50 7.73 5.30 4.76
N VAL A 51 6.75 4.46 4.41
CA VAL A 51 5.36 4.65 4.85
C VAL A 51 5.22 4.51 6.37
N VAL A 52 5.75 3.45 6.97
CA VAL A 52 5.72 3.23 8.43
C VAL A 52 6.50 4.33 9.16
N ALA A 53 7.70 4.68 8.69
CA ALA A 53 8.49 5.75 9.30
C ALA A 53 7.82 7.13 9.16
N CYS A 54 7.19 7.42 8.01
CA CYS A 54 6.37 8.61 7.82
C CYS A 54 5.18 8.60 8.77
N GLY A 55 4.52 7.46 8.97
CA GLY A 55 3.43 7.30 9.93
C GLY A 55 3.86 7.56 11.37
N ASP A 56 4.98 6.97 11.80
CA ASP A 56 5.54 7.19 13.13
C ASP A 56 5.88 8.68 13.33
N SER A 57 6.51 9.31 12.34
CA SER A 57 6.80 10.77 12.34
C SER A 57 5.52 11.61 12.38
N PHE A 58 4.49 11.17 11.65
CA PHE A 58 3.18 11.82 11.63
C PHE A 58 2.49 11.77 13.00
N VAL A 59 2.58 10.63 13.72
CA VAL A 59 2.07 10.51 15.10
C VAL A 59 2.79 11.47 16.05
N VAL A 60 4.11 11.63 15.92
CA VAL A 60 4.89 12.60 16.71
C VAL A 60 4.37 14.02 16.48
N ILE A 61 4.11 14.39 15.23
CA ILE A 61 3.58 15.72 14.89
C ILE A 61 2.16 15.91 15.42
N ILE A 62 1.28 14.91 15.33
CA ILE A 62 -0.05 15.01 15.95
C ILE A 62 0.08 15.25 17.46
N ASN A 63 1.00 14.57 18.16
CA ASN A 63 1.21 14.78 19.59
C ASN A 63 1.70 16.19 19.89
N GLN A 64 2.65 16.71 19.11
CA GLN A 64 3.15 18.08 19.24
C GLN A 64 2.01 19.09 19.06
N ILE A 65 1.21 18.95 18.00
CA ILE A 65 0.04 19.82 17.74
C ILE A 65 -0.96 19.72 18.90
N THR A 66 -1.25 18.50 19.37
CA THR A 66 -2.19 18.27 20.47
C THR A 66 -1.74 18.95 21.77
N PHE A 67 -0.42 19.03 22.01
CA PHE A 67 0.15 19.72 23.16
C PHE A 67 0.12 21.25 22.99
N SER A 68 0.39 21.76 21.78
CA SER A 68 0.45 23.20 21.49
C SER A 68 -0.89 23.91 21.41
N ILE A 69 -2.01 23.20 21.19
CA ILE A 69 -3.37 23.77 21.15
C ILE A 69 -3.78 24.48 22.47
N GLY A 70 -2.97 24.38 23.53
CA GLY A 70 -3.16 25.12 24.77
C GLY A 70 -2.45 26.50 24.89
N GLY A 71 -1.69 26.98 23.89
CA GLY A 71 -0.87 28.19 24.13
C GLY A 71 -0.44 29.07 22.94
N ASP A 72 -0.17 28.56 21.75
CA ASP A 72 0.17 29.42 20.59
C ASP A 72 0.19 28.61 19.27
N TYR A 73 -0.62 29.02 18.29
CA TYR A 73 -0.68 28.37 16.97
C TYR A 73 0.52 28.75 16.06
N SER A 74 1.32 29.73 16.47
CA SER A 74 2.52 30.18 15.74
C SER A 74 3.58 29.07 15.61
N LEU A 75 3.58 28.10 16.54
CA LEU A 75 4.53 26.99 16.60
C LEU A 75 4.14 25.78 15.74
N ILE A 76 3.00 25.81 15.04
CA ILE A 76 2.59 24.68 14.20
C ILE A 76 3.45 24.65 12.93
N PRO A 77 4.19 23.55 12.66
CA PRO A 77 4.97 23.40 11.44
C PRO A 77 4.05 23.54 10.22
N GLY A 78 4.35 24.55 9.38
CA GLY A 78 3.54 24.97 8.25
C GLY A 78 3.60 26.48 7.98
N ASN A 79 3.90 27.32 8.99
CA ASN A 79 4.14 28.76 8.79
C ASN A 79 5.64 29.14 8.72
N GLY A 80 6.54 28.27 9.22
CA GLY A 80 7.99 28.51 9.31
C GLY A 80 8.87 27.51 8.53
N GLY A 81 8.33 26.82 7.52
CA GLY A 81 9.12 25.95 6.62
C GLY A 81 9.29 24.49 7.05
N GLY A 82 8.67 24.04 8.15
CA GLY A 82 8.63 22.62 8.51
C GLY A 82 7.59 21.86 7.67
N ASP A 83 8.03 20.97 6.79
CA ASP A 83 7.14 20.11 5.98
C ASP A 83 6.42 19.07 6.85
N ILE A 84 5.08 19.07 6.81
CA ILE A 84 4.27 18.01 7.41
C ILE A 84 4.54 16.72 6.61
N PRO A 85 4.96 15.61 7.26
CA PRO A 85 5.24 14.36 6.58
C PRO A 85 3.98 13.86 5.87
N GLN A 86 4.17 13.43 4.63
CA GLN A 86 3.09 12.92 3.80
C GLN A 86 2.80 11.46 4.18
N TYR A 87 1.68 11.25 4.87
CA TYR A 87 1.17 9.96 5.31
C TYR A 87 -0.26 9.76 4.79
N LYS A 88 -0.37 9.09 3.63
CA LYS A 88 -1.64 8.74 2.97
C LYS A 88 -2.62 9.93 2.94
N PHE A 89 -3.92 9.67 3.13
CA PHE A 89 -4.98 10.69 3.21
C PHE A 89 -5.02 11.42 4.56
N TYR A 90 -4.32 10.92 5.57
CA TYR A 90 -4.31 11.54 6.90
C TYR A 90 -3.66 12.92 6.88
N THR A 91 -2.64 13.13 6.05
CA THR A 91 -2.00 14.45 5.88
C THR A 91 -2.98 15.49 5.38
N ASP A 92 -3.85 15.13 4.44
CA ASP A 92 -4.84 16.07 3.91
C ASP A 92 -5.92 16.40 4.95
N ILE A 93 -6.36 15.40 5.73
CA ILE A 93 -7.26 15.61 6.87
C ILE A 93 -6.61 16.54 7.90
N LEU A 94 -5.35 16.29 8.27
CA LEU A 94 -4.64 17.10 9.26
C LEU A 94 -4.45 18.54 8.77
N LYS A 95 -4.08 18.75 7.50
CA LYS A 95 -3.96 20.08 6.90
C LYS A 95 -5.28 20.83 6.93
N LYS A 96 -6.39 20.16 6.57
CA LYS A 96 -7.74 20.73 6.64
C LYS A 96 -8.12 21.08 8.08
N LEU A 97 -7.89 20.18 9.02
CA LEU A 97 -8.11 20.41 10.45
C LEU A 97 -7.37 21.65 10.96
N ILE A 98 -6.08 21.77 10.65
CA ILE A 98 -5.27 22.94 11.04
C ILE A 98 -5.80 24.20 10.36
N TYR A 99 -6.14 24.13 9.08
CA TYR A 99 -6.70 25.26 8.33
C TYR A 99 -8.00 25.78 8.97
N TYR A 100 -8.95 24.89 9.25
CA TYR A 100 -10.20 25.25 9.89
C TYR A 100 -10.01 25.70 11.34
N ALA A 101 -9.03 25.15 12.06
CA ALA A 101 -8.67 25.61 13.38
C ALA A 101 -8.19 27.06 13.41
N LYS A 102 -7.35 27.44 12.44
CA LYS A 102 -6.88 28.81 12.30
C LYS A 102 -8.00 29.77 11.91
N LEU A 103 -8.90 29.35 11.03
CA LEU A 103 -9.93 30.23 10.49
C LEU A 103 -11.06 30.51 11.48
N TYR A 104 -11.40 29.54 12.34
CA TYR A 104 -12.62 29.60 13.15
C TYR A 104 -12.40 29.42 14.65
N GLY A 105 -11.18 29.09 15.11
CA GLY A 105 -10.85 28.99 16.54
C GLY A 105 -11.47 27.77 17.26
N GLY A 106 -11.89 26.74 16.54
CA GLY A 106 -12.50 25.54 17.11
C GLY A 106 -11.53 24.68 17.95
N ASN A 107 -12.07 23.89 18.88
CA ASN A 107 -11.32 22.88 19.62
C ASN A 107 -11.32 21.54 18.87
N PHE A 108 -10.19 21.16 18.28
CA PHE A 108 -10.05 19.91 17.50
C PHE A 108 -9.30 18.82 18.25
N LYS A 109 -9.10 18.96 19.57
CA LYS A 109 -8.35 17.99 20.37
C LYS A 109 -8.93 16.58 20.26
N GLU A 110 -10.25 16.48 20.23
CA GLU A 110 -10.93 15.19 20.07
C GLU A 110 -10.72 14.60 18.66
N SER A 111 -10.93 15.39 17.60
CA SER A 111 -10.70 14.95 16.22
C SER A 111 -9.25 14.53 15.98
N LEU A 112 -8.28 15.24 16.55
CA LEU A 112 -6.86 14.88 16.48
C LEU A 112 -6.54 13.59 17.25
N SER A 113 -7.15 13.40 18.42
CA SER A 113 -7.01 12.16 19.20
C SER A 113 -7.54 10.95 18.41
N GLN A 114 -8.69 11.10 17.76
CA GLN A 114 -9.27 10.07 16.92
C GLN A 114 -8.45 9.83 15.65
N LEU A 115 -7.94 10.89 15.01
CA LEU A 115 -7.03 10.79 13.87
C LEU A 115 -5.77 10.01 14.25
N LYS A 116 -5.16 10.33 15.40
CA LYS A 116 -4.00 9.61 15.95
C LYS A 116 -4.29 8.13 16.16
N LYS A 117 -5.41 7.79 16.81
CA LYS A 117 -5.84 6.39 16.99
C LYS A 117 -5.94 5.67 15.65
N GLY A 118 -6.52 6.33 14.65
CA GLY A 118 -6.62 5.80 13.30
C GLY A 118 -5.27 5.55 12.63
N VAL A 119 -4.37 6.53 12.70
CA VAL A 119 -3.01 6.42 12.16
C VAL A 119 -2.25 5.27 12.83
N ILE A 120 -2.34 5.11 14.16
CA ILE A 120 -1.67 4.01 14.87
C ILE A 120 -2.18 2.65 14.41
N LYS A 121 -3.51 2.47 14.28
CA LYS A 121 -4.10 1.22 13.77
C LYS A 121 -3.62 0.92 12.34
N ASP A 122 -3.59 1.94 11.48
CA ASP A 122 -3.12 1.81 10.11
C ASP A 122 -1.62 1.47 10.03
N ILE A 123 -0.77 2.08 10.87
CA ILE A 123 0.66 1.73 10.98
C ILE A 123 0.85 0.28 11.41
N GLN A 124 0.08 -0.20 12.39
CA GLN A 124 0.15 -1.59 12.84
C GLN A 124 -0.23 -2.55 11.71
N PHE A 125 -1.27 -2.21 10.95
CA PHE A 125 -1.67 -2.98 9.78
C PHE A 125 -0.58 -2.99 8.69
N GLU A 126 0.00 -1.83 8.34
CA GLU A 126 1.08 -1.74 7.35
C GLU A 126 2.32 -2.53 7.77
N ARG A 127 2.65 -2.55 9.08
CA ARG A 127 3.74 -3.40 9.61
C ARG A 127 3.45 -4.89 9.44
N ALA A 128 2.24 -5.33 9.79
CA ALA A 128 1.83 -6.73 9.62
C ALA A 128 1.85 -7.14 8.14
N LEU A 129 1.34 -6.26 7.28
CA LEU A 129 1.31 -6.47 5.84
C LEU A 129 2.72 -6.57 5.25
N ARG A 130 3.60 -5.66 5.64
CA ARG A 130 4.99 -5.64 5.23
C ARG A 130 5.71 -6.92 5.61
N LYS A 131 5.53 -7.39 6.85
CA LYS A 131 6.13 -8.65 7.32
C LYS A 131 5.72 -9.82 6.44
N GLU A 132 4.45 -9.89 6.02
CA GLU A 132 3.95 -10.95 5.15
C GLU A 132 4.54 -10.86 3.73
N VAL A 133 4.61 -9.66 3.16
CA VAL A 133 5.18 -9.42 1.83
C VAL A 133 6.68 -9.71 1.79
N GLU A 134 7.45 -9.25 2.79
CA GLU A 134 8.87 -9.54 2.93
C GLU A 134 9.10 -11.05 3.12
N GLY A 135 8.27 -11.70 3.94
CA GLY A 135 8.28 -13.16 4.11
C GLY A 135 8.06 -13.92 2.80
N ALA A 136 7.13 -13.46 1.95
CA ALA A 136 6.89 -14.06 0.64
C ALA A 136 8.10 -13.94 -0.30
N TYR A 137 8.73 -12.76 -0.40
CA TYR A 137 9.91 -12.59 -1.25
C TYR A 137 11.11 -13.38 -0.75
N LEU A 138 11.32 -13.46 0.58
CA LEU A 138 12.36 -14.33 1.15
C LEU A 138 12.09 -15.80 0.82
N GLN A 139 10.85 -16.26 0.93
CA GLN A 139 10.48 -17.62 0.54
C GLN A 139 10.79 -17.90 -0.94
N PHE A 140 10.41 -16.98 -1.84
CA PHE A 140 10.71 -17.09 -3.26
C PHE A 140 12.21 -17.13 -3.55
N PHE A 141 12.98 -16.29 -2.86
CA PHE A 141 14.44 -16.26 -2.96
C PHE A 141 15.06 -17.59 -2.53
N PHE A 142 14.67 -18.15 -1.38
CA PHE A 142 15.21 -19.43 -0.90
C PHE A 142 14.84 -20.60 -1.83
N ILE A 143 13.61 -20.65 -2.34
CA ILE A 143 13.21 -21.70 -3.28
C ILE A 143 14.01 -21.60 -4.58
N SER A 144 14.21 -20.38 -5.10
CA SER A 144 15.06 -20.14 -6.26
C SER A 144 16.49 -20.61 -5.98
N LEU A 145 17.08 -20.19 -4.86
CA LEU A 145 18.44 -20.56 -4.46
C LEU A 145 18.62 -22.09 -4.39
N ILE A 146 17.69 -22.80 -3.74
CA ILE A 146 17.72 -24.26 -3.64
C ILE A 146 17.61 -24.91 -5.03
N THR A 147 16.74 -24.39 -5.88
CA THR A 147 16.57 -24.91 -7.25
C THR A 147 17.86 -24.74 -8.06
N TRP A 148 18.49 -23.57 -8.01
CA TRP A 148 19.76 -23.32 -8.70
C TRP A 148 20.92 -24.12 -8.13
N PHE A 149 20.96 -24.29 -6.82
CA PHE A 149 21.93 -25.16 -6.15
C PHE A 149 21.78 -26.62 -6.60
N PHE A 150 20.55 -27.13 -6.67
CA PHE A 150 20.25 -28.47 -7.17
C PHE A 150 20.69 -28.65 -8.63
N VAL A 151 20.33 -27.69 -9.50
CA VAL A 151 20.75 -27.66 -10.91
C VAL A 151 22.27 -27.69 -11.05
N TYR A 152 22.98 -26.93 -10.21
CA TYR A 152 24.45 -26.91 -10.19
C TYR A 152 25.03 -28.25 -9.77
N MET A 153 24.57 -28.82 -8.65
CA MET A 153 25.07 -30.09 -8.12
C MET A 153 24.88 -31.24 -9.11
N VAL A 154 23.69 -31.36 -9.69
CA VAL A 154 23.39 -32.41 -10.65
C VAL A 154 24.19 -32.22 -11.95
N GLY A 155 24.40 -30.97 -12.39
CA GLY A 155 25.27 -30.68 -13.53
C GLY A 155 26.73 -31.08 -13.33
N GLN A 156 27.21 -31.12 -12.08
CA GLN A 156 28.55 -31.64 -11.75
C GLN A 156 28.57 -33.17 -11.68
N SER A 157 27.50 -33.80 -11.18
CA SER A 157 27.49 -35.25 -10.96
C SER A 157 27.19 -36.09 -12.20
N VAL A 158 26.39 -35.57 -13.14
CA VAL A 158 25.82 -36.36 -14.25
C VAL A 158 26.48 -36.01 -15.60
N GLU A 159 27.39 -35.03 -15.65
CA GLU A 159 28.01 -34.49 -16.87
C GLU A 159 27.03 -33.97 -17.96
N VAL A 160 25.72 -33.98 -17.69
CA VAL A 160 24.68 -33.45 -18.57
C VAL A 160 24.74 -31.92 -18.57
N LYS A 161 25.18 -31.36 -19.70
CA LYS A 161 25.21 -29.92 -19.93
C LYS A 161 23.83 -29.41 -20.35
N LEU A 162 23.12 -28.79 -19.40
CA LEU A 162 21.92 -28.01 -19.73
C LEU A 162 22.23 -26.90 -20.74
N SER A 163 21.38 -26.80 -21.76
CA SER A 163 21.38 -25.68 -22.69
C SER A 163 21.24 -24.35 -21.95
N MET A 164 21.99 -23.35 -22.39
CA MET A 164 21.92 -21.98 -21.85
C MET A 164 20.50 -21.41 -21.96
N LEU A 165 19.77 -21.77 -23.02
CA LEU A 165 18.40 -21.34 -23.23
C LEU A 165 17.46 -21.86 -22.13
N SER A 166 17.62 -23.12 -21.70
CA SER A 166 16.83 -23.70 -20.60
C SER A 166 17.09 -22.95 -19.28
N LYS A 167 18.35 -22.60 -18.99
CA LYS A 167 18.70 -21.80 -17.79
C LYS A 167 18.06 -20.41 -17.83
N ILE A 168 18.10 -19.73 -18.97
CA ILE A 168 17.46 -18.42 -19.15
C ILE A 168 15.94 -18.53 -18.96
N PHE A 169 15.32 -19.58 -19.51
CA PHE A 169 13.90 -19.82 -19.37
C PHE A 169 13.49 -20.06 -17.89
N MET A 170 14.25 -20.89 -17.17
CA MET A 170 14.04 -21.12 -15.73
C MET A 170 14.12 -19.81 -14.93
N LEU A 171 15.12 -18.99 -15.21
CA LEU A 171 15.27 -17.69 -14.56
C LEU A 171 14.08 -16.78 -14.88
N ALA A 172 13.68 -16.69 -16.15
CA ALA A 172 12.54 -15.89 -16.58
C ALA A 172 11.22 -16.33 -15.90
N MET A 173 11.01 -17.64 -15.71
CA MET A 173 9.85 -18.15 -14.97
C MET A 173 9.86 -17.72 -13.50
N GLN A 174 10.98 -17.85 -12.79
CA GLN A 174 11.04 -17.42 -11.37
C GLN A 174 10.81 -15.91 -11.21
N LEU A 175 11.41 -15.10 -12.09
CA LEU A 175 11.25 -13.65 -12.09
C LEU A 175 9.82 -13.22 -12.44
N SER A 176 9.20 -13.88 -13.41
CA SER A 176 7.80 -13.60 -13.75
C SER A 176 6.86 -13.95 -12.59
N GLY A 177 7.14 -15.00 -11.83
CA GLY A 177 6.39 -15.32 -10.60
C GLY A 177 6.51 -14.23 -9.53
N ALA A 178 7.72 -13.74 -9.25
CA ALA A 178 7.92 -12.63 -8.30
C ALA A 178 7.22 -11.34 -8.75
N LEU A 179 7.30 -11.02 -10.05
CA LEU A 179 6.60 -9.89 -10.64
C LEU A 179 5.09 -10.05 -10.50
N PHE A 180 4.54 -11.21 -10.84
CA PHE A 180 3.11 -11.51 -10.75
C PHE A 180 2.58 -11.29 -9.33
N PHE A 181 3.30 -11.78 -8.31
CA PHE A 181 2.96 -11.54 -6.91
C PHE A 181 2.91 -10.04 -6.58
N ALA A 182 3.91 -9.27 -7.00
CA ALA A 182 3.96 -7.83 -6.76
C ALA A 182 2.76 -7.07 -7.36
N LEU A 183 2.36 -7.45 -8.58
CA LEU A 183 1.24 -6.82 -9.28
C LEU A 183 -0.09 -7.16 -8.61
N PHE A 184 -0.30 -8.44 -8.26
CA PHE A 184 -1.49 -8.90 -7.58
C PHE A 184 -1.64 -8.28 -6.19
N TYR A 185 -0.55 -8.20 -5.43
CA TYR A 185 -0.51 -7.52 -4.14
C TYR A 185 -1.03 -6.08 -4.24
N GLN A 186 -0.46 -5.27 -5.15
CA GLN A 186 -0.85 -3.87 -5.32
C GLN A 186 -2.32 -3.73 -5.77
N ARG A 187 -2.74 -4.58 -6.71
CA ARG A 187 -4.11 -4.59 -7.23
C ARG A 187 -5.09 -4.91 -6.11
N LEU A 188 -4.81 -5.96 -5.32
CA LEU A 188 -5.67 -6.37 -4.23
C LEU A 188 -5.73 -5.29 -3.15
N GLN A 189 -4.61 -4.65 -2.80
CA GLN A 189 -4.57 -3.61 -1.77
C GLN A 189 -5.44 -2.41 -2.15
N GLN A 190 -5.34 -1.95 -3.41
CA GLN A 190 -6.16 -0.85 -3.91
C GLN A 190 -7.64 -1.21 -3.94
N LEU A 191 -7.99 -2.39 -4.46
CA LEU A 191 -9.37 -2.83 -4.56
C LEU A 191 -10.03 -3.01 -3.19
N THR A 192 -9.29 -3.53 -2.21
CA THR A 192 -9.82 -3.78 -0.86
C THR A 192 -9.98 -2.50 -0.07
N PHE A 193 -8.96 -1.64 0.00
CA PHE A 193 -8.93 -0.54 0.97
C PHE A 193 -9.31 0.84 0.43
N ALA A 194 -9.25 1.08 -0.88
CA ALA A 194 -9.55 2.40 -1.43
C ALA A 194 -10.96 2.94 -1.06
N PRO A 195 -12.03 2.12 -1.07
CA PRO A 195 -13.36 2.60 -0.66
C PRO A 195 -13.41 3.07 0.79
N PHE A 196 -12.73 2.35 1.69
CA PHE A 196 -12.64 2.69 3.11
C PHE A 196 -11.93 4.02 3.33
N TRP A 197 -10.81 4.26 2.62
CA TRP A 197 -10.07 5.52 2.75
C TRP A 197 -10.87 6.74 2.32
N LYS A 198 -11.63 6.62 1.23
CA LYS A 198 -12.56 7.67 0.81
C LYS A 198 -13.62 7.93 1.90
N PHE A 199 -14.21 6.87 2.45
CA PHE A 199 -15.26 6.99 3.47
C PHE A 199 -14.75 7.54 4.81
N PHE A 200 -13.54 7.14 5.23
CA PHE A 200 -12.88 7.75 6.39
C PHE A 200 -12.66 9.24 6.18
N ASN A 201 -12.13 9.64 5.02
CA ASN A 201 -11.90 11.05 4.72
C ASN A 201 -13.19 11.88 4.85
N THR A 202 -14.31 11.36 4.37
CA THR A 202 -15.64 11.97 4.55
C THR A 202 -16.00 12.17 6.01
N ILE A 203 -15.98 11.09 6.80
CA ILE A 203 -16.41 11.13 8.20
C ILE A 203 -15.51 12.07 9.01
N PHE A 204 -14.19 12.00 8.80
CA PHE A 204 -13.26 12.88 9.49
C PHE A 204 -13.46 14.35 9.12
N ILE A 205 -13.63 14.68 7.84
CA ILE A 205 -13.93 16.06 7.43
C ILE A 205 -15.23 16.53 8.06
N PHE A 206 -16.28 15.72 7.96
CA PHE A 206 -17.60 16.06 8.50
C PHE A 206 -17.55 16.30 10.02
N GLN A 207 -16.96 15.36 10.77
CA GLN A 207 -16.76 15.49 12.21
C GLN A 207 -15.95 16.72 12.59
N SER A 208 -14.89 16.99 11.83
CA SER A 208 -14.04 18.15 12.05
C SER A 208 -14.82 19.44 11.90
N LEU A 209 -15.70 19.53 10.90
CA LEU A 209 -16.44 20.74 10.56
C LEU A 209 -17.64 21.03 11.47
N ILE A 210 -18.26 20.01 12.07
CA ILE A 210 -19.37 20.18 13.03
C ILE A 210 -18.97 21.07 14.22
N GLY A 211 -17.73 20.93 14.71
CA GLY A 211 -17.23 21.70 15.86
C GLY A 211 -16.85 23.15 15.57
N VAL A 212 -17.01 23.61 14.33
CA VAL A 212 -16.39 24.85 13.79
C VAL A 212 -17.40 25.98 13.67
N GLY A 213 -18.69 25.71 13.86
CA GLY A 213 -19.76 26.71 13.73
C GLY A 213 -20.07 27.10 12.28
N LEU A 214 -19.63 26.31 11.30
CA LEU A 214 -20.02 26.48 9.90
C LEU A 214 -21.52 26.22 9.69
N SER A 215 -22.09 26.80 8.63
CA SER A 215 -23.47 26.49 8.26
C SER A 215 -23.59 25.03 7.83
N GLN A 216 -24.71 24.38 8.16
CA GLN A 216 -24.94 22.97 7.83
C GLN A 216 -24.75 22.68 6.32
N LYS A 217 -25.15 23.62 5.46
CA LYS A 217 -25.00 23.51 4.00
C LYS A 217 -23.53 23.49 3.56
N GLU A 218 -22.68 24.34 4.14
CA GLU A 218 -21.25 24.35 3.83
C GLU A 218 -20.55 23.09 4.32
N ILE A 219 -20.91 22.61 5.52
CA ILE A 219 -20.38 21.37 6.08
C ILE A 219 -20.66 20.19 5.13
N ILE A 220 -21.90 20.10 4.67
CA ILE A 220 -22.34 19.02 3.76
C ILE A 220 -21.68 19.18 2.40
N HIS A 221 -21.60 20.38 1.83
CA HIS A 221 -20.92 20.60 0.56
C HIS A 221 -19.44 20.15 0.59
N HIS A 222 -18.73 20.42 1.70
CA HIS A 222 -17.36 19.95 1.89
C HIS A 222 -17.24 18.44 2.11
N ALA A 223 -18.23 17.83 2.78
CA ALA A 223 -18.29 16.39 2.97
C ALA A 223 -18.63 15.65 1.66
N GLU A 224 -19.70 16.06 0.96
CA GLU A 224 -20.19 15.44 -0.29
C GLU A 224 -19.18 15.50 -1.42
N SER A 225 -18.50 16.64 -1.60
CA SER A 225 -17.41 16.79 -2.58
C SER A 225 -16.26 15.79 -2.37
N SER A 226 -16.18 15.19 -1.18
CA SER A 226 -15.15 14.23 -0.81
C SER A 226 -15.60 12.75 -0.93
N ALA A 227 -16.90 12.45 -1.09
CA ALA A 227 -17.43 11.28 -0.40
C ALA A 227 -18.15 10.19 -1.19
N LEU A 228 -19.32 10.41 -1.76
CA LEU A 228 -20.26 9.30 -2.00
C LEU A 228 -20.34 8.97 -3.49
N THR A 229 -19.30 8.33 -4.01
CA THR A 229 -19.36 7.78 -5.37
C THR A 229 -20.20 6.50 -5.37
N GLU A 230 -21.00 6.27 -6.42
CA GLU A 230 -21.76 5.03 -6.67
C GLU A 230 -20.94 3.76 -6.39
N ASP A 231 -19.64 3.81 -6.66
CA ASP A 231 -18.66 2.74 -6.41
C ASP A 231 -18.63 2.24 -4.95
N GLN A 232 -18.91 3.10 -3.97
CA GLN A 232 -18.99 2.68 -2.55
C GLN A 232 -20.27 1.90 -2.23
N ARG A 233 -21.37 2.18 -2.93
CA ARG A 233 -22.67 1.51 -2.71
C ARG A 233 -22.66 0.06 -3.19
N GLN A 234 -21.71 -0.32 -4.04
CA GLN A 234 -21.57 -1.71 -4.51
C GLN A 234 -21.14 -2.68 -3.41
N ARG A 235 -20.46 -2.20 -2.37
CA ARG A 235 -20.10 -3.04 -1.22
C ARG A 235 -21.25 -3.04 -0.22
N LYS A 236 -21.95 -4.17 -0.11
CA LYS A 236 -23.12 -4.38 0.77
C LYS A 236 -22.94 -3.86 2.20
N PHE A 237 -21.73 -3.94 2.75
CA PHE A 237 -21.46 -3.43 4.10
C PHE A 237 -21.30 -1.90 4.13
N LEU A 238 -20.51 -1.33 3.22
CA LEU A 238 -20.33 0.12 3.17
C LEU A 238 -21.63 0.84 2.81
N SER A 239 -22.50 0.22 2.00
CA SER A 239 -23.80 0.81 1.70
C SER A 239 -24.67 1.01 2.94
N TYR A 240 -24.62 0.09 3.91
CA TYR A 240 -25.32 0.27 5.19
C TYR A 240 -24.79 1.48 5.98
N LEU A 241 -23.46 1.60 6.12
CA LEU A 241 -22.85 2.74 6.81
C LEU A 241 -23.10 4.07 6.10
N VAL A 242 -23.09 4.07 4.76
CA VAL A 242 -23.43 5.24 3.95
C VAL A 242 -24.87 5.66 4.20
N LEU A 243 -25.83 4.74 4.16
CA LEU A 243 -27.23 5.05 4.43
C LEU A 243 -27.45 5.54 5.88
N ARG A 244 -26.75 4.94 6.84
CA ARG A 244 -26.79 5.37 8.25
C ARG A 244 -26.24 6.79 8.40
N LEU A 245 -25.13 7.11 7.72
CA LEU A 245 -24.56 8.46 7.70
C LEU A 245 -25.50 9.45 7.01
N GLU A 246 -26.08 9.12 5.86
CA GLU A 246 -27.05 9.96 5.14
C GLU A 246 -28.28 10.25 6.02
N SER A 247 -28.83 9.24 6.69
CA SER A 247 -29.94 9.38 7.64
C SER A 247 -29.59 10.29 8.81
N LEU A 248 -28.39 10.12 9.38
CA LEU A 248 -27.89 10.95 10.47
C LEU A 248 -27.70 12.41 10.05
N ILE A 249 -27.13 12.65 8.86
CA ILE A 249 -27.00 14.00 8.29
C ILE A 249 -28.39 14.63 8.09
N PHE A 250 -29.34 13.88 7.53
CA PHE A 250 -30.71 14.35 7.31
C PHE A 250 -31.41 14.72 8.62
N ASN A 251 -31.32 13.87 9.64
CA ASN A 251 -31.90 14.13 10.95
C ASN A 251 -31.26 15.35 11.60
N TRP A 252 -29.95 15.48 11.54
CA TRP A 252 -29.23 16.65 12.03
C TRP A 252 -29.67 17.95 11.35
N GLN A 253 -29.86 17.94 10.04
CA GLN A 253 -30.38 19.10 9.30
C GLN A 253 -31.79 19.49 9.76
N ARG A 254 -32.63 18.49 10.08
CA ARG A 254 -34.03 18.72 10.44
C ARG A 254 -34.24 19.10 11.91
N SER A 255 -33.54 18.44 12.83
CA SER A 255 -33.77 18.54 14.27
C SER A 255 -32.71 19.32 15.04
N GLY A 256 -31.52 19.52 14.45
CA GLY A 256 -30.37 20.15 15.12
C GLY A 256 -29.80 19.32 16.28
N GLN A 257 -30.16 18.04 16.39
CA GLN A 257 -29.68 17.17 17.47
C GLN A 257 -28.17 16.93 17.40
N PRO A 258 -27.47 16.80 18.53
CA PRO A 258 -26.04 16.51 18.54
C PRO A 258 -25.78 15.11 17.98
N ILE A 259 -24.96 15.02 16.93
CA ILE A 259 -24.65 13.78 16.21
C ILE A 259 -23.26 13.20 16.52
N GLY A 260 -22.53 13.80 17.44
CA GLY A 260 -21.13 13.44 17.71
C GLY A 260 -20.94 11.98 18.17
N THR A 261 -21.85 11.48 19.01
CA THR A 261 -21.82 10.10 19.54
C THR A 261 -22.08 9.09 18.44
N GLU A 262 -23.15 9.29 17.67
CA GLU A 262 -23.54 8.39 16.58
C GLU A 262 -22.49 8.37 15.45
N LEU A 263 -21.86 9.51 15.17
CA LEU A 263 -20.77 9.58 14.21
C LEU A 263 -19.52 8.82 14.68
N ALA A 264 -19.21 8.89 15.97
CA ALA A 264 -18.13 8.10 16.57
C ALA A 264 -18.42 6.59 16.49
N GLU A 265 -19.69 6.18 16.67
CA GLU A 265 -20.10 4.78 16.48
C GLU A 265 -19.90 4.33 15.03
N ILE A 266 -20.32 5.13 14.03
CA ILE A 266 -20.11 4.81 12.61
C ILE A 266 -18.61 4.66 12.31
N GLN A 267 -17.78 5.53 12.88
CA GLN A 267 -16.33 5.48 12.70
C GLN A 267 -15.71 4.24 13.36
N GLU A 268 -16.16 3.85 14.55
CA GLU A 268 -15.71 2.64 15.23
C GLU A 268 -16.12 1.38 14.45
N GLU A 269 -17.36 1.33 13.98
CA GLU A 269 -17.86 0.25 13.13
C GLU A 269 -17.04 0.17 11.83
N LEU A 270 -16.72 1.31 11.21
CA LEU A 270 -15.86 1.36 10.03
C LEU A 270 -14.45 0.79 10.32
N TRP A 271 -13.85 1.15 11.45
CA TRP A 271 -12.56 0.60 11.88
C TRP A 271 -12.61 -0.90 12.12
N PHE A 272 -13.67 -1.39 12.75
CA PHE A 272 -13.89 -2.81 12.95
C PHE A 272 -13.91 -3.55 11.61
N ASN A 273 -14.61 -3.01 10.61
CA ASN A 273 -14.70 -3.62 9.28
C ASN A 273 -13.39 -3.57 8.50
N VAL A 274 -12.62 -2.49 8.61
CA VAL A 274 -11.24 -2.48 8.07
C VAL A 274 -10.38 -3.55 8.73
N GLY A 275 -10.52 -3.77 10.04
CA GLY A 275 -9.86 -4.86 10.74
C GLY A 275 -10.23 -6.25 10.17
N GLN A 276 -11.52 -6.49 9.93
CA GLN A 276 -11.99 -7.75 9.32
C GLN A 276 -11.48 -7.94 7.89
N GLU A 277 -11.60 -6.92 7.04
CA GLU A 277 -11.09 -6.95 5.67
C GLU A 277 -9.57 -7.13 5.64
N SER A 278 -8.84 -6.59 6.61
CA SER A 278 -7.40 -6.79 6.77
C SER A 278 -7.03 -8.25 7.01
N ILE A 279 -7.76 -8.94 7.89
CA ILE A 279 -7.57 -10.36 8.15
C ILE A 279 -7.87 -11.18 6.89
N GLN A 280 -8.97 -10.88 6.20
CA GLN A 280 -9.33 -11.55 4.94
C GLN A 280 -8.30 -11.28 3.84
N PHE A 281 -7.79 -10.06 3.76
CA PHE A 281 -6.75 -9.66 2.83
C PHE A 281 -5.49 -10.51 3.02
N LEU A 282 -5.01 -10.67 4.26
CA LEU A 282 -3.84 -11.51 4.56
C LEU A 282 -4.06 -12.98 4.18
N LYS A 283 -5.26 -13.53 4.43
CA LYS A 283 -5.63 -14.87 3.97
C LYS A 283 -5.56 -15.00 2.44
N LYS A 284 -6.13 -14.03 1.71
CA LYS A 284 -6.06 -13.99 0.24
C LYS A 284 -4.63 -13.88 -0.26
N LEU A 285 -3.80 -13.07 0.39
CA LEU A 285 -2.38 -12.92 0.05
C LEU A 285 -1.61 -14.23 0.20
N ASN A 286 -1.89 -15.00 1.25
CA ASN A 286 -1.32 -16.34 1.46
C ASN A 286 -1.70 -17.32 0.35
N ILE A 287 -2.95 -17.30 -0.11
CA ILE A 287 -3.39 -18.14 -1.24
C ILE A 287 -2.64 -17.73 -2.51
N ILE A 288 -2.52 -16.43 -2.81
CA ILE A 288 -1.80 -15.94 -3.98
C ILE A 288 -0.32 -16.33 -3.89
N LYS A 289 0.31 -16.19 -2.72
CA LYS A 289 1.69 -16.64 -2.46
C LYS A 289 1.86 -18.11 -2.81
N PHE A 290 0.97 -18.98 -2.31
CA PHE A 290 0.99 -20.41 -2.62
C PHE A 290 0.85 -20.68 -4.12
N LEU A 291 -0.11 -20.05 -4.79
CA LEU A 291 -0.32 -20.21 -6.23
C LEU A 291 0.92 -19.80 -7.03
N VAL A 292 1.60 -18.71 -6.64
CA VAL A 292 2.83 -18.26 -7.31
C VAL A 292 3.96 -19.29 -7.14
N VAL A 293 4.12 -19.86 -5.94
CA VAL A 293 5.12 -20.92 -5.71
C VAL A 293 4.85 -22.12 -6.61
N VAL A 294 3.61 -22.61 -6.64
CA VAL A 294 3.23 -23.79 -7.42
C VAL A 294 3.38 -23.53 -8.92
N LEU A 295 2.82 -22.43 -9.44
CA LEU A 295 2.77 -22.20 -10.88
C LEU A 295 4.11 -21.79 -11.49
N PHE A 296 4.96 -21.06 -10.77
CA PHE A 296 6.21 -20.55 -11.32
C PHE A 296 7.44 -21.30 -10.81
N TYR A 297 7.57 -21.44 -9.49
CA TYR A 297 8.79 -22.00 -8.89
C TYR A 297 8.83 -23.52 -8.99
N LEU A 298 7.72 -24.19 -8.66
CA LEU A 298 7.63 -25.65 -8.77
C LEU A 298 7.62 -26.09 -10.23
N SER A 299 6.91 -25.38 -11.12
CA SER A 299 6.99 -25.63 -12.57
C SER A 299 8.40 -25.48 -13.13
N THR A 300 9.19 -24.52 -12.63
CA THR A 300 10.61 -24.35 -13.02
C THR A 300 11.43 -25.57 -12.63
N TYR A 301 11.19 -26.12 -11.43
CA TYR A 301 11.84 -27.35 -10.98
C TYR A 301 11.43 -28.57 -11.82
N PHE A 302 10.14 -28.75 -12.11
CA PHE A 302 9.69 -29.84 -12.98
C PHE A 302 10.20 -29.73 -14.42
N PHE A 303 10.26 -28.50 -14.95
CA PHE A 303 10.86 -28.25 -16.25
C PHE A 303 12.32 -28.72 -16.28
N TYR A 304 13.09 -28.43 -15.23
CA TYR A 304 14.46 -28.92 -15.12
C TYR A 304 14.53 -30.45 -15.10
N LEU A 305 13.72 -31.10 -14.26
CA LEU A 305 13.67 -32.57 -14.20
C LEU A 305 13.31 -33.20 -15.54
N ALA A 306 12.34 -32.64 -16.27
CA ALA A 306 11.95 -33.13 -17.58
C ALA A 306 13.12 -33.05 -18.59
N ASN A 307 13.87 -31.94 -18.60
CA ASN A 307 15.06 -31.80 -19.45
C ASN A 307 16.16 -32.80 -19.08
N LEU A 308 16.31 -33.10 -17.79
CA LEU A 308 17.26 -34.09 -17.30
C LEU A 308 16.86 -35.51 -17.75
N PHE A 309 15.60 -35.91 -17.56
CA PHE A 309 15.12 -37.22 -18.01
C PHE A 309 15.19 -37.37 -19.54
N SER A 310 14.89 -36.31 -20.30
CA SER A 310 15.03 -36.36 -21.76
C SER A 310 16.47 -36.57 -22.21
N ALA A 311 17.46 -36.05 -21.46
CA ALA A 311 18.86 -36.28 -21.78
C ALA A 311 19.24 -37.76 -21.60
N PHE A 312 18.70 -38.43 -20.58
CA PHE A 312 18.96 -39.85 -20.32
C PHE A 312 18.24 -40.82 -21.26
N LEU A 313 17.10 -40.44 -21.84
CA LEU A 313 16.31 -41.33 -22.72
C LEU A 313 16.82 -41.37 -24.17
N ILE A 314 17.71 -40.44 -24.56
CA ILE A 314 18.24 -40.34 -25.92
C ILE A 314 19.55 -41.14 -26.09
N GLU A 315 20.20 -41.53 -24.98
CA GLU A 315 21.35 -42.45 -24.96
C GLU A 315 20.91 -43.92 -24.96
#